data_AF-A0A7S2FSB6-F1
#
_entry.id   AF-A0A7S2FSB6-F1
#
_cell.length_a   1.000
_cell.length_b   1.000
_cell.length_c   1.000
_cell.angle_alpha   90.00
_cell.angle_beta   90.00
_cell.angle_gamma   90.00
#
_symmetry.space_group_name_H-M   'P 1'
#
loop_
_entity.id
_entity.type
_entity.pdbx_description
1 polymer ?
#
loop_
_entity_poly.entity_id
_entity_poly.type
_entity_poly.pdbx_seq_one_letter_code
_entity_poly.pdbx_strand_id
1 'polypeptide(L)'
;RLSQQLGSATGQVALQMATPEVPPAPANIPVKIEKLNPLAFPKGQSLTCELTGKPAMVSLVTEYTTLHFASKELAKVAWDGILCKIVHVMGKVLAQPSLVGSEDERERRLAAVNA
;
A
#
# COMPACT_ATOMS: atom_id res chain seq x y z
N ARG A 1 22.87 -59.01 -8.02
CA ARG A 1 22.55 -57.92 -8.97
C ARG A 1 21.75 -56.88 -8.18
N LEU A 2 22.47 -55.95 -7.56
CA LEU A 2 21.94 -54.82 -6.79
C LEU A 2 21.94 -53.60 -7.71
N SER A 3 20.76 -53.09 -8.03
CA SER A 3 20.60 -51.85 -8.78
C SER A 3 19.61 -50.97 -8.00
N GLN A 4 20.11 -50.23 -7.01
CA GLN A 4 19.36 -49.14 -6.39
C GLN A 4 19.44 -47.93 -7.33
N GLN A 5 18.32 -47.54 -7.91
CA GLN A 5 18.17 -46.24 -8.58
C GLN A 5 17.79 -45.20 -7.52
N LEU A 6 18.75 -44.34 -7.18
CA LEU A 6 18.54 -43.09 -6.45
C LEU A 6 17.84 -42.09 -7.38
N GLY A 7 16.53 -41.95 -7.25
CA GLY A 7 15.75 -40.88 -7.88
C GLY A 7 15.83 -39.60 -7.06
N SER A 8 16.67 -38.67 -7.49
CA SER A 8 16.71 -37.28 -7.00
C SER A 8 15.40 -36.57 -7.35
N ALA A 9 14.47 -36.49 -6.40
CA ALA A 9 13.30 -35.63 -6.50
C ALA A 9 13.66 -34.22 -5.98
N THR A 10 14.38 -33.45 -6.79
CA THR A 10 14.42 -31.99 -6.67
C THR A 10 13.03 -31.46 -6.94
N GLY A 11 12.23 -31.29 -5.89
CA GLY A 11 10.94 -30.61 -5.94
C GLY A 11 11.15 -29.15 -6.29
N GLN A 12 11.09 -28.81 -7.57
CA GLN A 12 10.86 -27.45 -8.01
C GLN A 12 9.43 -27.08 -7.64
N VAL A 13 9.27 -26.47 -6.45
CA VAL A 13 8.03 -25.76 -6.13
C VAL A 13 8.03 -24.52 -7.01
N ALA A 14 7.37 -24.61 -8.15
CA ALA A 14 7.09 -23.45 -8.99
C ALA A 14 6.22 -22.49 -8.16
N LEU A 15 6.82 -21.40 -7.67
CA LEU A 15 6.10 -20.25 -7.16
C LEU A 15 5.25 -19.72 -8.31
N GLN A 16 3.99 -20.16 -8.39
CA GLN A 16 2.98 -19.49 -9.19
C GLN A 16 2.87 -18.08 -8.63
N MET A 17 3.54 -17.14 -9.30
CA MET A 17 3.27 -15.73 -9.13
C MET A 17 1.84 -15.54 -9.58
N ALA A 18 0.90 -15.61 -8.64
CA ALA A 18 -0.47 -15.21 -8.89
C ALA A 18 -0.39 -13.78 -9.40
N THR A 19 -0.72 -13.58 -10.68
CA THR A 19 -0.86 -12.25 -11.25
C THR A 19 -1.92 -11.57 -10.40
N PRO A 20 -1.59 -10.52 -9.62
CA PRO A 20 -2.62 -9.85 -8.84
C PRO A 20 -3.61 -9.28 -9.83
N GLU A 21 -4.81 -9.85 -9.89
CA GLU A 21 -5.90 -9.31 -10.67
C GLU A 21 -6.24 -7.96 -10.03
N VAL A 22 -5.74 -6.89 -10.65
CA VAL A 22 -6.03 -5.53 -10.22
C VAL A 22 -7.48 -5.29 -10.61
N PRO A 23 -8.39 -5.11 -9.63
CA PRO A 23 -9.77 -4.83 -9.96
C PRO A 23 -9.82 -3.56 -10.81
N PRO A 24 -10.63 -3.51 -11.88
CA PRO A 24 -10.75 -2.33 -12.72
C PRO A 24 -11.23 -1.15 -11.88
N ALA A 25 -10.72 0.05 -12.20
CA ALA A 25 -11.11 1.27 -11.50
C ALA A 25 -12.63 1.45 -11.60
N PRO A 26 -13.36 1.57 -10.47
CA PRO A 26 -14.79 1.83 -10.50
C PRO A 26 -15.07 3.19 -11.16
N ALA A 27 -16.11 3.24 -12.00
CA ALA A 27 -16.38 4.39 -12.87
C ALA A 27 -16.69 5.69 -12.12
N ASN A 28 -17.10 5.62 -10.85
CA ASN A 28 -17.41 6.79 -10.04
C ASN A 28 -17.12 6.52 -8.55
N ILE A 29 -15.94 6.92 -8.10
CA ILE A 29 -15.55 6.80 -6.68
C ILE A 29 -16.12 8.00 -5.92
N PRO A 30 -17.00 7.80 -4.92
CA PRO A 30 -17.50 8.89 -4.11
C PRO A 30 -16.33 9.52 -3.33
N VAL A 31 -16.20 10.84 -3.45
CA VAL A 31 -15.18 11.63 -2.75
C VAL A 31 -15.84 12.73 -1.94
N LYS A 32 -15.39 12.90 -0.69
CA LYS A 32 -15.82 13.98 0.19
C LYS A 32 -14.60 14.73 0.70
N ILE A 33 -14.63 16.07 0.61
CA ILE A 33 -13.59 16.92 1.21
C ILE A 33 -14.17 17.57 2.45
N GLU A 34 -13.59 17.26 3.60
CA GLU A 34 -14.02 17.75 4.91
C GLU A 34 -12.93 18.61 5.57
N LYS A 35 -13.35 19.56 6.40
CA LYS A 35 -12.40 20.35 7.20
C LYS A 35 -11.89 19.52 8.36
N LEU A 36 -10.57 19.52 8.58
CA LEU A 36 -9.97 18.84 9.72
C LEU A 36 -10.36 19.52 11.04
N ASN A 37 -10.70 18.71 12.04
CA ASN A 37 -10.81 19.15 13.41
C ASN A 37 -9.45 18.97 14.10
N PRO A 38 -8.72 20.06 14.43
CA PRO A 38 -7.41 19.95 15.09
C PRO A 38 -7.47 19.32 16.47
N LEU A 39 -8.64 19.35 17.13
CA LEU A 39 -8.84 18.78 18.46
C LEU A 39 -9.00 17.26 18.45
N ALA A 40 -9.17 16.65 17.28
CA ALA A 40 -9.30 15.20 17.14
C ALA A 40 -7.95 14.46 17.22
N PHE A 41 -6.83 15.19 17.21
CA PHE A 41 -5.50 14.59 17.17
C PHE A 41 -4.76 14.79 18.52
N PRO A 42 -3.90 13.83 18.92
CA PRO A 42 -3.06 13.98 20.11
C PRO A 42 -2.23 15.27 20.07
N LYS A 43 -2.03 15.88 21.23
CA LYS A 43 -1.23 17.11 21.33
C LYS A 43 0.16 16.90 20.76
N GLY A 44 0.56 17.75 19.82
CA GLY A 44 1.86 17.68 19.14
C GLY A 44 1.90 16.83 17.87
N GLN A 45 0.79 16.17 17.50
CA GLN A 45 0.65 15.52 16.19
C GLN A 45 -0.19 16.40 15.27
N SER A 46 0.43 16.88 14.18
CA SER A 46 -0.26 17.55 13.09
C SER A 46 -0.19 16.68 11.84
N LEU A 47 -1.31 16.49 11.19
CA LEU A 47 -1.34 15.86 9.87
C LEU A 47 -0.64 16.76 8.86
N THR A 48 0.08 16.15 7.93
CA THR A 48 0.81 16.83 6.87
C THR A 48 0.09 16.67 5.53
N CYS A 49 0.24 17.66 4.67
CA CYS A 49 -0.29 17.65 3.32
C CYS A 49 0.50 16.66 2.45
N GLU A 50 -0.18 15.72 1.80
CA GLU A 50 0.43 14.71 0.93
C GLU A 50 1.26 15.31 -0.22
N LEU A 51 0.89 16.51 -0.69
CA LEU A 51 1.57 17.16 -1.82
C LEU A 51 2.70 18.11 -1.41
N THR A 52 2.61 18.74 -0.25
CA THR A 52 3.50 19.87 0.10
C THR A 52 4.23 19.69 1.42
N GLY A 53 3.89 18.68 2.22
CA GLY A 53 4.43 18.46 3.57
C GLY A 53 4.01 19.51 4.61
N LYS A 54 3.30 20.58 4.21
CA LYS A 54 2.80 21.62 5.12
C LYS A 54 1.66 21.10 5.99
N PRO A 55 1.31 21.76 7.11
CA PRO A 55 0.17 21.35 7.94
C PRO A 55 -1.12 21.23 7.12
N ALA A 56 -1.83 20.11 7.30
CA ALA A 56 -3.08 19.84 6.62
C ALA A 56 -4.27 20.53 7.32
N MET A 57 -5.21 21.02 6.51
CA MET A 57 -6.42 21.73 6.96
C MET A 57 -7.70 21.02 6.53
N VAL A 58 -7.61 20.16 5.51
CA VAL A 58 -8.73 19.37 4.99
C VAL A 58 -8.32 17.91 4.81
N SER A 59 -9.32 17.03 4.87
CA SER A 59 -9.20 15.61 4.55
C SER A 59 -10.03 15.31 3.31
N LEU A 60 -9.43 14.62 2.36
CA LEU A 60 -10.11 13.98 1.25
C LEU A 60 -10.42 12.54 1.68
N VAL A 61 -11.69 12.25 1.85
CA VAL A 61 -12.21 10.97 2.34
C VAL A 61 -12.83 10.21 1.18
N THR A 62 -12.39 8.96 1.02
CA THR A 62 -12.98 7.98 0.11
C THR A 62 -13.29 6.69 0.88
N GLU A 63 -14.00 5.76 0.24
CA GLU A 63 -14.22 4.42 0.82
C GLU A 63 -12.93 3.59 1.00
N TYR A 64 -11.84 3.93 0.27
CA TYR A 64 -10.59 3.17 0.28
C TYR A 64 -9.55 3.74 1.23
N THR A 65 -9.48 5.07 1.33
CA THR A 65 -8.48 5.76 2.15
C THR A 65 -8.89 7.20 2.45
N THR A 66 -8.23 7.79 3.44
CA THR A 66 -8.30 9.21 3.78
C THR A 66 -6.92 9.84 3.58
N LEU A 67 -6.86 10.92 2.80
CA LEU A 67 -5.64 11.66 2.51
C LEU A 67 -5.78 13.11 2.98
N HIS A 68 -4.69 13.74 3.41
CA HIS A 68 -4.74 15.06 4.03
C HIS A 68 -4.06 16.12 3.17
N PHE A 69 -4.68 17.31 3.09
CA PHE A 69 -4.18 18.40 2.25
C PHE A 69 -4.21 19.74 2.98
N ALA A 70 -3.29 20.64 2.61
CA ALA A 70 -3.22 21.98 3.18
C ALA A 70 -4.40 22.88 2.77
N SER A 71 -5.06 22.59 1.63
CA SER A 71 -6.25 23.31 1.18
C SER A 71 -7.19 22.43 0.35
N LYS A 72 -8.43 22.89 0.17
CA LYS A 72 -9.44 22.20 -0.64
C LYS A 72 -9.05 22.16 -2.12
N GLU A 73 -8.39 23.20 -2.61
CA GLU A 73 -7.92 23.32 -3.99
C GLU A 73 -6.86 22.27 -4.29
N LEU A 74 -5.89 22.08 -3.38
CA LEU A 74 -4.86 21.04 -3.50
C LEU A 74 -5.47 19.63 -3.49
N ALA A 75 -6.43 19.38 -2.60
CA ALA A 75 -7.16 18.12 -2.56
C ALA A 75 -7.88 17.83 -3.90
N LYS A 76 -8.52 18.86 -4.47
CA LYS A 76 -9.21 18.74 -5.77
C LYS A 76 -8.24 18.49 -6.93
N VAL A 77 -7.13 19.22 -7.01
CA VAL A 77 -6.10 19.01 -8.03
C VAL A 77 -5.52 17.60 -7.94
N ALA A 78 -5.28 17.10 -6.73
CA ALA A 78 -4.80 15.74 -6.53
C ALA A 78 -5.83 14.70 -6.99
N TRP A 79 -7.11 14.94 -6.70
CA TRP A 79 -8.23 14.09 -7.12
C TRP A 79 -8.39 14.02 -8.63
N ASP A 80 -8.52 15.18 -9.27
CA ASP A 80 -8.70 15.33 -10.72
C ASP A 80 -7.49 14.79 -11.50
N GLY A 81 -6.34 14.66 -10.84
CA GLY A 81 -5.13 14.03 -11.35
C GLY A 81 -5.11 12.51 -11.20
N ILE A 82 -4.12 12.00 -10.46
CA ILE A 82 -3.86 10.56 -10.38
C ILE A 82 -4.75 9.85 -9.37
N LEU A 83 -5.20 10.53 -8.30
CA LEU A 83 -5.86 9.86 -7.17
C LEU A 83 -7.19 9.22 -7.56
N CYS A 84 -8.02 9.85 -8.40
CA CYS A 84 -9.26 9.23 -8.88
C CYS A 84 -9.03 7.90 -9.62
N LYS A 85 -7.81 7.67 -10.15
CA LYS A 85 -7.45 6.45 -10.86
C LYS A 85 -6.84 5.41 -9.93
N ILE A 86 -6.07 5.82 -8.92
CA ILE A 86 -5.26 4.88 -8.12
C ILE A 86 -5.80 4.61 -6.72
N VAL A 87 -6.72 5.43 -6.20
CA VAL A 87 -7.13 5.37 -4.78
C VAL A 87 -7.65 3.98 -4.36
N HIS A 88 -8.32 3.27 -5.28
CA HIS A 88 -8.88 1.93 -5.06
C HIS A 88 -7.82 0.82 -4.91
N VAL A 89 -6.56 1.07 -5.31
CA VAL A 89 -5.44 0.12 -5.15
C VAL A 89 -4.42 0.57 -4.12
N MET A 90 -4.44 1.85 -3.71
CA MET A 90 -3.44 2.39 -2.77
C MET A 90 -3.38 1.59 -1.47
N GLY A 91 -4.52 1.18 -0.90
CA GLY A 91 -4.53 0.38 0.33
C GLY A 91 -3.78 -0.96 0.20
N LYS A 92 -3.85 -1.61 -0.97
CA LYS A 92 -3.13 -2.87 -1.23
C LYS A 92 -1.63 -2.65 -1.42
N VAL A 93 -1.25 -1.55 -2.07
CA VAL A 93 0.16 -1.20 -2.31
C VAL A 93 0.85 -0.77 -1.01
N LEU A 94 0.13 -0.06 -0.14
CA LEU A 94 0.64 0.41 1.15
C LEU A 94 0.52 -0.64 2.27
N ALA A 95 -0.19 -1.74 2.04
CA ALA A 95 -0.26 -2.83 3.00
C ALA A 95 1.12 -3.43 3.23
N GLN A 96 1.43 -3.77 4.48
CA GLN A 96 2.64 -4.53 4.76
C GLN A 96 2.57 -5.86 4.00
N PRO A 97 3.64 -6.25 3.28
CA PRO A 97 3.66 -7.53 2.61
C PRO A 97 3.46 -8.63 3.65
N SER A 98 2.58 -9.59 3.37
CA SER A 98 2.48 -10.79 4.19
C SER A 98 3.86 -11.47 4.18
N LEU A 99 4.45 -11.66 5.35
CA LEU A 99 5.69 -12.40 5.49
C LEU A 99 5.41 -13.86 5.09
N VAL A 100 5.67 -14.20 3.83
CA VAL A 100 5.65 -15.56 3.34
C VAL A 100 7.10 -16.02 3.19
N GLY A 101 7.57 -16.80 4.17
CA GLY A 101 8.90 -17.42 4.23
C GLY A 101 9.10 -18.14 5.57
N SER A 102 9.92 -19.20 5.60
CA SER A 102 10.38 -19.79 6.86
C SER A 102 11.29 -18.79 7.60
N GLU A 103 11.54 -18.99 8.90
CA GLU A 103 12.45 -18.13 9.68
C GLU A 103 13.84 -18.04 9.02
N ASP A 104 14.32 -19.11 8.39
CA ASP A 104 15.59 -19.16 7.64
C ASP A 104 15.61 -18.27 6.38
N GLU A 105 14.47 -18.09 5.73
CA GLU A 105 14.32 -17.20 4.57
C GLU A 105 14.31 -15.74 5.03
N ARG A 106 13.75 -15.47 6.22
CA ARG A 106 13.70 -14.15 6.86
C ARG A 106 15.09 -13.66 7.23
N GLU A 107 15.92 -14.51 7.83
CA GLU A 107 17.27 -14.11 8.27
C GLU A 107 18.18 -13.77 7.08
N ARG A 108 18.08 -14.54 5.99
CA ARG A 108 18.84 -14.28 4.74
C ARG A 108 18.49 -12.94 4.10
N ARG A 109 17.21 -12.55 4.09
CA ARG A 109 16.78 -11.26 3.52
C ARG A 109 17.21 -10.08 4.39
N LEU A 110 17.15 -10.22 5.72
CA LEU A 110 17.62 -9.18 6.64
C LEU A 110 19.13 -8.97 6.54
N ALA A 111 19.90 -10.07 6.39
CA ALA A 111 21.34 -9.99 6.16
C ALA A 111 21.67 -9.31 4.82
N ALA A 112 20.91 -9.59 3.76
CA ALA A 112 21.12 -9.00 2.44
C ALA A 112 20.74 -7.51 2.33
N VAL A 113 19.79 -7.03 3.15
CA VAL A 113 19.39 -5.61 3.17
C VAL A 113 20.35 -4.74 4.00
N ASN A 114 21.05 -5.34 4.96
CA ASN A 114 21.99 -4.64 5.86
C ASN A 114 23.47 -4.75 5.41
N ALA A 115 23.75 -5.44 4.31
CA ALA A 115 25.08 -5.56 3.69
C ALA A 115 25.24 -4.53 2.58
#